data_AF-A0A3S9WKA9-F1
#
_entry.id   AF-A0A3S9WKA9-F1
#
_cell.length_a   1.000
_cell.length_b   1.000
_cell.length_c   1.000
_cell.angle_alpha   90.00
_cell.angle_beta   90.00
_cell.angle_gamma   90.00
#
_symmetry.space_group_name_H-M   'P 1'
#
loop_
_entity.id
_entity.type
_entity.pdbx_description
1 polymer ?
#
loop_
_entity_poly.entity_id
_entity_poly.type
_entity_poly.pdbx_seq_one_letter_code
_entity_poly.pdbx_strand_id
1 'polypeptide(L)'
;MTDITAGTTDDIARCVDLWVQALRHRDGEVDAAAVAARMRKLFDGPLLRFALAGEPLAGFALTAPKSGDETMAVLERIAVLPASHRGTHAPIIAR
;
A
#
# COMPACT_ATOMS: atom_id res chain seq x y z
N MET A 1 8.66 17.21 -5.95
CA MET A 1 8.20 17.18 -4.56
C MET A 1 7.04 16.19 -4.54
N THR A 2 7.12 15.12 -3.76
CA THR A 2 6.06 14.12 -3.71
C THR A 2 5.10 14.54 -2.61
N ASP A 3 3.93 15.04 -2.99
CA ASP A 3 2.90 15.41 -2.02
C ASP A 3 2.32 14.16 -1.37
N ILE A 4 2.05 14.25 -0.06
CA ILE A 4 1.41 13.20 0.73
C ILE A 4 0.01 13.69 1.10
N THR A 5 -1.00 12.91 0.75
CA THR A 5 -2.41 13.23 1.02
C THR A 5 -3.08 12.10 1.79
N ALA A 6 -4.14 12.43 2.53
CA ALA A 6 -5.00 11.43 3.14
C ALA A 6 -5.79 10.71 2.04
N GLY A 7 -5.81 9.38 2.10
CA GLY A 7 -6.56 8.57 1.13
C GLY A 7 -8.04 8.48 1.47
N THR A 8 -8.85 8.21 0.44
CA THR A 8 -10.30 8.03 0.52
C THR A 8 -10.72 6.67 -0.01
N THR A 9 -11.94 6.21 0.27
CA THR A 9 -12.43 4.90 -0.20
C THR A 9 -12.30 4.70 -1.71
N ASP A 10 -12.34 5.79 -2.48
CA ASP A 10 -12.21 5.77 -3.93
C ASP A 10 -10.77 5.43 -4.38
N ASP A 11 -9.78 5.60 -3.50
CA ASP A 11 -8.37 5.30 -3.77
C ASP A 11 -7.99 3.84 -3.49
N ILE A 12 -8.87 3.05 -2.87
CA ILE A 12 -8.58 1.67 -2.46
C ILE A 12 -8.18 0.82 -3.67
N ALA A 13 -8.89 0.95 -4.80
CA ALA A 13 -8.58 0.21 -6.02
C ALA A 13 -7.15 0.50 -6.50
N ARG A 14 -6.75 1.78 -6.53
CA ARG A 14 -5.41 2.22 -6.94
C ARG A 14 -4.32 1.68 -6.00
N CYS A 15 -4.59 1.66 -4.69
CA CYS A 15 -3.67 1.10 -3.70
C CYS A 15 -3.47 -0.41 -3.87
N VAL A 16 -4.55 -1.14 -4.13
CA VAL A 16 -4.51 -2.59 -4.39
C VAL A 16 -3.70 -2.91 -5.64
N ASP A 17 -3.90 -2.14 -6.72
CA ASP A 17 -3.15 -2.32 -7.96
C ASP A 17 -1.66 -2.03 -7.75
N LEU A 18 -1.31 -0.94 -7.04
CA LEU A 18 0.07 -0.62 -6.70
C LEU A 18 0.73 -1.73 -5.86
N TRP A 19 -0.01 -2.29 -4.90
CA TRP A 19 0.48 -3.40 -4.08
C TRP A 19 0.79 -4.65 -4.92
N VAL A 20 -0.10 -5.02 -5.85
CA VAL A 20 0.12 -6.16 -6.75
C VAL A 20 1.33 -5.90 -7.66
N GLN A 21 1.47 -4.69 -8.19
CA GLN A 21 2.62 -4.31 -9.02
C GLN A 21 3.93 -4.38 -8.24
N ALA A 22 3.96 -3.84 -7.03
CA ALA A 22 5.12 -3.88 -6.16
C ALA A 22 5.52 -5.33 -5.84
N LEU A 23 4.56 -6.18 -5.49
CA LEU A 23 4.81 -7.59 -5.22
C LEU A 23 5.32 -8.35 -6.45
N ARG A 24 4.74 -8.11 -7.63
CA ARG A 24 5.25 -8.70 -8.88
C ARG A 24 6.69 -8.30 -9.15
N HIS A 25 7.01 -7.04 -8.92
CA HIS A 25 8.35 -6.53 -9.14
C HIS A 25 9.37 -7.11 -8.13
N ARG A 26 8.95 -7.38 -6.88
CA ARG A 26 9.80 -7.98 -5.85
C ARG A 26 9.96 -9.50 -5.99
N ASP A 27 8.85 -10.20 -6.18
CA ASP A 27 8.77 -11.67 -6.05
C ASP A 27 8.64 -12.38 -7.41
N GLY A 28 8.46 -11.64 -8.51
CA GLY A 28 8.20 -12.21 -9.84
C GLY A 28 6.72 -12.51 -10.07
N GLU A 29 6.39 -13.71 -10.53
CA GLU A 29 5.00 -14.08 -10.73
C GLU A 29 4.25 -14.25 -9.40
N VAL A 30 3.08 -13.61 -9.30
CA VAL A 30 2.19 -13.71 -8.13
C VAL A 30 0.76 -13.91 -8.59
N ASP A 31 -0.02 -14.66 -7.80
CA ASP A 31 -1.47 -14.74 -7.96
C ASP A 31 -2.10 -13.38 -7.62
N ALA A 32 -2.25 -12.55 -8.64
CA ALA A 32 -2.77 -11.19 -8.51
C ALA A 32 -4.18 -11.15 -7.94
N ALA A 33 -5.04 -12.12 -8.28
CA ALA A 33 -6.42 -12.16 -7.80
C ALA A 33 -6.44 -12.45 -6.29
N ALA A 34 -5.70 -13.47 -5.84
CA ALA A 34 -5.62 -13.81 -4.42
C ALA A 34 -4.93 -12.72 -3.60
N VAL A 35 -3.88 -12.09 -4.14
CA VAL A 35 -3.20 -10.96 -3.51
C VAL A 35 -4.14 -9.76 -3.39
N ALA A 36 -4.84 -9.40 -4.47
CA ALA A 36 -5.78 -8.28 -4.47
C ALA A 36 -6.92 -8.50 -3.47
N ALA A 37 -7.48 -9.71 -3.42
CA ALA A 37 -8.52 -10.07 -2.45
C ALA A 37 -8.03 -9.94 -1.00
N ARG A 38 -6.81 -10.40 -0.70
CA ARG A 38 -6.19 -10.24 0.63
C ARG A 38 -5.90 -8.77 0.96
N MET A 39 -5.54 -7.96 -0.03
CA MET A 39 -5.30 -6.54 0.18
C MET A 39 -6.60 -5.79 0.48
N ARG A 40 -7.67 -6.06 -0.27
CA ARG A 40 -9.00 -5.45 -0.04
C ARG A 40 -9.52 -5.73 1.36
N LYS A 41 -9.37 -6.96 1.86
CA LYS A 41 -9.80 -7.33 3.23
C LYS A 41 -9.19 -6.48 4.34
N LEU A 42 -8.02 -5.85 4.12
CA LEU A 42 -7.46 -4.94 5.12
C LEU A 42 -8.24 -3.63 5.25
N PHE A 43 -8.92 -3.22 4.18
CA PHE A 43 -9.75 -2.02 4.18
C PHE A 43 -11.15 -2.25 4.78
N ASP A 44 -11.54 -3.52 4.99
CA ASP A 44 -12.83 -3.87 5.60
C ASP A 44 -12.82 -3.72 7.13
N GLY A 45 -11.64 -3.63 7.75
CA GLY A 45 -11.48 -3.46 9.20
C GLY A 45 -11.64 -2.01 9.67
N PRO A 46 -11.63 -1.77 11.00
CA PRO A 46 -11.59 -0.43 11.56
C PRO A 46 -10.27 0.22 11.14
N LEU A 47 -10.32 1.12 10.16
CA LEU A 47 -9.14 1.80 9.65
C LEU A 47 -8.92 3.07 10.47
N LEU A 48 -7.69 3.27 10.96
CA LEU A 48 -7.37 4.54 11.62
C LEU A 48 -7.10 5.62 10.57
N ARG A 49 -6.14 5.38 9.66
CA ARG A 49 -5.80 6.26 8.52
C ARG A 49 -5.04 5.50 7.43
N PHE A 50 -5.06 6.02 6.20
CA PHE A 50 -4.09 5.68 5.17
C PHE A 50 -3.68 6.92 4.37
N ALA A 51 -2.47 6.90 3.85
CA ALA A 51 -1.85 8.01 3.14
C ALA A 51 -1.40 7.57 1.75
N LEU A 52 -1.48 8.50 0.80
CA LEU A 52 -1.06 8.34 -0.58
C LEU A 52 0.13 9.25 -0.85
N ALA A 53 1.03 8.83 -1.74
CA ALA A 53 2.20 9.60 -2.12
C ALA A 53 2.28 9.77 -3.64
N GLY A 54 2.32 11.03 -4.09
CA GLY A 54 2.54 11.41 -5.48
C GLY A 54 1.29 11.37 -6.37
N GLU A 55 1.37 12.10 -7.48
CA GLU A 55 0.38 12.08 -8.56
C GLU A 55 1.15 11.99 -9.90
N PRO A 56 1.10 10.86 -10.64
CA PRO A 56 0.30 9.65 -10.37
C PRO A 56 0.75 8.90 -9.10
N LEU A 57 -0.15 8.08 -8.53
CA LEU A 57 0.08 7.35 -7.27
C LEU A 57 1.37 6.53 -7.33
N ALA A 58 2.35 6.94 -6.53
CA ALA A 58 3.68 6.33 -6.48
C ALA A 58 3.89 5.49 -5.20
N GLY A 59 3.04 5.66 -4.19
CA GLY A 59 3.08 4.82 -2.99
C GLY A 59 1.91 5.06 -2.05
N PHE A 60 1.77 4.18 -1.06
CA PHE A 60 0.80 4.31 0.00
C PHE A 60 1.32 3.74 1.33
N ALA A 61 0.71 4.19 2.42
CA ALA A 61 0.87 3.62 3.75
C ALA A 61 -0.50 3.41 4.41
N LEU A 62 -0.70 2.25 5.02
CA LEU A 62 -1.95 1.84 5.67
C LEU A 62 -1.68 1.58 7.16
N THR A 63 -2.52 2.15 8.02
CA THR A 63 -2.49 1.89 9.47
C THR A 63 -3.74 1.17 9.93
N ALA A 64 -3.57 0.26 10.89
CA ALA A 64 -4.65 -0.46 11.55
C ALA A 64 -4.49 -0.34 13.08
N PRO A 65 -5.57 -0.51 13.86
CA PRO A 65 -5.50 -0.68 15.30
C PRO A 65 -4.62 -1.88 15.65
N LYS A 66 -3.86 -1.77 16.75
CA LYS A 66 -3.14 -2.92 17.30
C LYS A 66 -4.16 -3.92 17.86
N SER A 67 -4.01 -5.20 17.56
CA SER A 67 -4.89 -6.22 18.13
C SER A 67 -4.86 -6.18 19.66
N GLY A 68 -6.04 -6.03 20.28
CA GLY A 68 -6.19 -5.91 21.73
C GLY A 68 -6.00 -4.50 22.31
N ASP A 69 -5.71 -3.49 21.47
CA ASP A 69 -5.60 -2.09 21.88
C ASP A 69 -6.00 -1.13 20.74
N GLU A 70 -7.26 -0.68 20.78
CA GLU A 70 -7.82 0.24 19.78
C GLU A 70 -7.26 1.67 19.89
N THR A 71 -6.52 1.99 20.95
CA THR A 71 -5.89 3.30 21.15
C THR A 71 -4.51 3.41 20.48
N MET A 72 -3.95 2.28 20.06
CA MET A 72 -2.67 2.20 19.35
C MET A 72 -2.86 1.90 17.87
N ALA A 73 -2.14 2.64 17.03
CA ALA A 73 -2.02 2.37 15.59
C ALA A 73 -0.72 1.62 15.29
N VAL A 74 -0.78 0.64 14.39
CA VAL A 74 0.39 0.01 13.77
C VAL A 74 0.42 0.33 12.28
N LEU A 75 1.63 0.41 11.72
CA LEU A 75 1.81 0.41 10.26
C LEU A 75 1.54 -1.00 9.76
N GLU A 76 0.36 -1.20 9.17
CA GLU A 76 -0.08 -2.50 8.68
C GLU A 76 0.57 -2.82 7.33
N ARG A 77 0.68 -1.82 6.43
CA ARG A 77 1.37 -1.98 5.14
C ARG A 77 1.97 -0.67 4.63
N ILE A 78 3.09 -0.78 3.93
CA ILE A 78 3.65 0.31 3.12
C ILE A 78 4.15 -0.25 1.79
N ALA A 79 3.86 0.47 0.70
CA ALA A 79 4.42 0.18 -0.60
C ALA A 79 4.77 1.46 -1.34
N VAL A 80 5.95 1.47 -1.97
CA VAL A 80 6.41 2.56 -2.82
C VAL A 80 6.97 1.96 -4.10
N LEU A 81 6.51 2.47 -5.24
CA LEU A 81 7.10 2.18 -6.53
C LEU A 81 8.41 2.97 -6.66
N PRO A 82 9.50 2.33 -7.13
CA PRO A 82 10.73 3.05 -7.41
C PRO A 82 10.47 4.13 -8.46
N ALA A 83 10.99 5.34 -8.23
CA ALA A 83 10.95 6.39 -9.25
C ALA A 83 11.69 5.88 -10.50
N SER A 84 11.14 6.10 -11.69
CA SER A 84 11.82 5.83 -12.97
C SER A 84 12.99 6.80 -13.16
N HIS A 85 14.05 6.62 -12.40
CA HIS A 85 15.40 7.08 -12.72
C HIS A 85 16.17 5.85 -13.14
N ARG A 86 16.95 5.95 -14.22
CA ARG A 86 17.69 4.84 -14.83
C ARG A 86 18.54 4.10 -13.77
N GLY A 87 18.00 3.04 -13.19
CA GLY A 87 18.63 2.31 -12.09
C GLY A 87 17.63 1.39 -11.42
N THR A 88 17.91 0.10 -11.48
CA THR A 88 17.12 -0.99 -10.91
C THR A 88 17.07 -0.83 -9.38
N HIS A 89 16.04 -0.18 -8.85
CA HIS A 89 15.81 -0.10 -7.41
C HIS A 89 14.59 -0.92 -7.03
N ALA A 90 14.77 -1.88 -6.13
CA ALA A 90 13.70 -2.74 -5.65
C ALA A 90 12.61 -1.92 -4.93
N PRO A 91 11.33 -2.32 -5.03
CA PRO A 91 10.25 -1.63 -4.35
C PRO A 91 10.39 -1.87 -2.85
N ILE A 92 10.23 -0.81 -2.04
CA ILE A 92 10.19 -0.97 -0.59
C ILE A 92 8.79 -1.43 -0.22
N ILE A 93 8.71 -2.69 0.22
CA ILE A 93 7.49 -3.30 0.74
C ILE A 93 7.79 -3.72 2.18
N ALA A 94 7.31 -2.96 3.16
CA ALA A 94 7.33 -3.41 4.56
C ALA A 94 5.99 -4.09 4.88
N ARG A 95 6.09 -5.27 5.50
CA ARG A 95 4.99 -6.01 6.10
C ARG A 95 4.84 -5.62 7.56
#